data_AF-A0A3C0QN00-F1
#
_entry.id   AF-A0A3C0QN00-F1
#
_cell.length_a   1.000
_cell.length_b   1.000
_cell.length_c   1.000
_cell.angle_alpha   90.00
_cell.angle_beta   90.00
_cell.angle_gamma   90.00
#
_symmetry.space_group_name_H-M   'P 1'
#
loop_
_entity.id
_entity.type
_entity.pdbx_description
1 polymer ?
#
loop_
_entity_poly.entity_id
_entity_poly.type
_entity_poly.pdbx_seq_one_letter_code
_entity_poly.pdbx_strand_id
1 'polypeptide(L)'
;MNTISIEHSDRLYWLGRYAERAFTTLGTLQKLYDKMIDNSADYQDYLNAFGLNDVYGDKTAFIRSFLYDTGNQNSVAYSLERAYDNGIVLREEISTEALSFLQMAKDILKKSELSSNTRLSLLPLKDILYSFWGCIMDNVYDEEVWNLIFCGKSMERVALYLRLKADFSGINQEFNKLCRRLRFVPKGTPYRCNQEYLCNLVEILEDETEYKIHSENAMYSLEHLFEVNA
;
A
#
# COMPACT_ATOMS: atom_id res chain seq x y z
N MET A 1 12.18 20.58 -19.18
CA MET A 1 11.66 19.94 -17.96
C MET A 1 10.72 20.92 -17.29
N ASN A 2 9.43 20.62 -17.26
CA ASN A 2 8.49 21.33 -16.38
C ASN A 2 8.71 20.79 -14.98
N THR A 3 8.97 21.66 -14.01
CA THR A 3 9.06 21.26 -12.60
C THR A 3 7.74 20.62 -12.17
N ILE A 4 7.78 19.40 -11.64
CA ILE A 4 6.59 18.74 -11.06
C ILE A 4 6.06 19.61 -9.92
N SER A 5 4.78 19.99 -9.98
CA SER A 5 4.15 20.76 -8.91
C SER A 5 4.04 19.95 -7.63
N ILE A 6 3.97 20.63 -6.48
CA ILE A 6 3.81 19.97 -5.17
C ILE A 6 2.56 19.07 -5.18
N GLU A 7 1.43 19.57 -5.71
CA GLU A 7 0.19 18.79 -5.81
C GLU A 7 0.36 17.53 -6.69
N HIS A 8 1.00 17.65 -7.86
CA HIS A 8 1.24 16.48 -8.72
C HIS A 8 2.17 15.48 -8.04
N SER A 9 3.23 15.95 -7.37
CA SER A 9 4.14 15.06 -6.65
C SER A 9 3.41 14.28 -5.55
N ASP A 10 2.46 14.93 -4.87
CA ASP A 10 1.67 14.31 -3.82
C ASP A 10 0.72 13.24 -4.36
N ARG A 11 0.04 13.54 -5.47
CA ARG A 11 -0.83 12.57 -6.15
C ARG A 11 -0.05 11.35 -6.64
N LEU A 12 1.16 11.53 -7.18
CA LEU A 12 2.01 10.45 -7.69
C LEU A 12 2.44 9.50 -6.56
N TYR A 13 2.91 10.06 -5.45
CA TYR A 13 3.30 9.30 -4.27
C TYR A 13 2.08 8.54 -3.70
N TRP A 14 0.95 9.22 -3.53
CA TRP A 14 -0.25 8.59 -2.98
C TRP A 14 -0.90 7.59 -3.93
N LEU A 15 -0.82 7.77 -5.25
CA LEU A 15 -1.20 6.75 -6.23
C LEU A 15 -0.45 5.44 -5.94
N GLY A 16 0.87 5.54 -5.75
CA GLY A 16 1.72 4.42 -5.39
C GLY A 16 1.29 3.73 -4.09
N ARG A 17 1.01 4.53 -3.04
CA ARG A 17 0.54 4.03 -1.75
C ARG A 17 -0.81 3.33 -1.85
N TYR A 18 -1.81 3.96 -2.45
CA TYR A 18 -3.17 3.41 -2.50
C TYR A 18 -3.25 2.13 -3.33
N ALA A 19 -2.56 2.08 -4.47
CA ALA A 19 -2.49 0.85 -5.28
C ALA A 19 -1.80 -0.29 -4.52
N GLU A 20 -0.74 0.01 -3.77
CA GLU A 20 -0.05 -0.99 -2.95
C GLU A 20 -0.87 -1.44 -1.74
N ARG A 21 -1.59 -0.52 -1.09
CA ARG A 21 -2.52 -0.83 0.00
C ARG A 21 -3.60 -1.79 -0.48
N ALA A 22 -4.24 -1.49 -1.61
CA ALA A 22 -5.24 -2.38 -2.21
C ALA A 22 -4.66 -3.78 -2.46
N PHE A 23 -3.45 -3.85 -3.04
CA PHE A 23 -2.76 -5.11 -3.34
C PHE A 23 -2.43 -5.94 -2.09
N THR A 24 -1.78 -5.33 -1.11
CA THR A 24 -1.33 -6.03 0.11
C THR A 24 -2.52 -6.37 1.02
N THR A 25 -3.49 -5.48 1.16
CA THR A 25 -4.73 -5.76 1.91
C THR A 25 -5.48 -6.93 1.30
N LEU A 26 -5.68 -6.96 -0.03
CA LEU A 26 -6.32 -8.08 -0.71
C LEU A 26 -5.60 -9.41 -0.43
N GLY A 27 -4.27 -9.44 -0.58
CA GLY A 27 -3.48 -10.66 -0.34
C GLY A 27 -3.55 -11.13 1.12
N THR A 28 -3.55 -10.21 2.09
CA THR A 28 -3.66 -10.54 3.51
C THR A 28 -5.05 -11.04 3.86
N LEU A 29 -6.11 -10.40 3.35
CA LEU A 29 -7.49 -10.83 3.55
C LEU A 29 -7.75 -12.22 2.96
N GLN A 30 -7.19 -12.54 1.79
CA GLN A 30 -7.29 -13.88 1.21
C GLN A 30 -6.70 -14.96 2.14
N LYS A 31 -5.51 -14.72 2.70
CA LYS A 31 -4.87 -15.63 3.66
C LYS A 31 -5.68 -15.74 4.97
N LEU A 32 -6.18 -14.62 5.47
CA LEU A 32 -6.97 -14.58 6.69
C LEU A 32 -8.31 -15.30 6.51
N TYR A 33 -8.95 -15.12 5.37
CA TYR A 33 -10.19 -15.81 5.00
C TYR A 33 -10.01 -17.33 4.98
N ASP A 34 -8.92 -17.83 4.40
CA ASP A 34 -8.59 -19.27 4.41
C ASP A 34 -8.43 -19.77 5.86
N LYS A 35 -7.66 -19.07 6.71
CA LYS A 35 -7.50 -19.43 8.12
C LYS A 35 -8.81 -19.39 8.92
N MET A 36 -9.70 -18.46 8.60
CA MET A 36 -11.01 -18.33 9.24
C MET A 36 -11.93 -19.50 8.92
N ILE A 37 -11.90 -20.01 7.67
CA ILE A 37 -12.62 -21.22 7.27
C ILE A 37 -12.11 -22.42 8.06
N ASP A 38 -10.79 -22.51 8.23
CA ASP A 38 -10.15 -23.58 9.00
C ASP A 38 -10.28 -23.40 10.53
N ASN A 39 -11.00 -22.37 10.99
CA ASN A 39 -11.13 -21.97 12.41
C ASN A 39 -9.78 -21.83 13.14
N SER A 40 -8.72 -21.51 12.40
CA SER A 40 -7.34 -21.42 12.89
C SER A 40 -6.90 -19.98 13.20
N ALA A 41 -7.71 -18.99 12.83
CA ALA A 41 -7.50 -17.57 13.17
C ALA A 41 -8.82 -16.80 13.20
N ASP A 42 -8.78 -15.63 13.84
CA ASP A 42 -9.86 -14.66 13.87
C ASP A 42 -9.34 -13.25 13.50
N TYR A 43 -10.23 -12.30 13.18
CA TYR A 43 -9.83 -10.99 12.63
C TYR A 43 -9.34 -9.99 13.69
N GLN A 44 -9.44 -10.27 14.98
CA GLN A 44 -9.09 -9.32 16.04
C GLN A 44 -7.58 -9.02 16.04
N ASP A 45 -6.73 -10.01 15.76
CA ASP A 45 -5.29 -9.78 15.59
C ASP A 45 -5.00 -8.82 14.44
N TYR A 46 -5.78 -8.92 13.35
CA TYR A 46 -5.70 -7.97 12.25
C TYR A 46 -6.13 -6.58 12.71
N LEU A 47 -7.25 -6.43 13.42
CA LEU A 47 -7.68 -5.11 13.92
C LEU A 47 -6.65 -4.49 14.88
N ASN A 48 -6.09 -5.28 15.79
CA ASN A 48 -5.06 -4.86 16.73
C ASN A 48 -3.80 -4.35 16.02
N ALA A 49 -3.39 -5.00 14.92
CA ALA A 49 -2.25 -4.57 14.10
C ALA A 49 -2.42 -3.17 13.49
N PHE A 50 -3.66 -2.70 13.32
CA PHE A 50 -3.98 -1.37 12.82
C PHE A 50 -4.50 -0.41 13.91
N GLY A 51 -4.56 -0.85 15.17
CA GLY A 51 -5.11 -0.06 16.27
C GLY A 51 -6.61 0.23 16.12
N LEU A 52 -7.36 -0.67 15.49
CA LEU A 52 -8.79 -0.51 15.19
C LEU A 52 -9.67 -1.18 16.24
N ASN A 53 -10.80 -0.55 16.55
CA ASN A 53 -11.82 -1.15 17.41
C ASN A 53 -12.66 -2.17 16.63
N ASP A 54 -13.07 -3.25 17.30
CA ASP A 54 -14.01 -4.21 16.72
C ASP A 54 -15.44 -3.65 16.72
N VAL A 55 -15.94 -3.37 15.52
CA VAL A 55 -17.32 -2.90 15.26
C VAL A 55 -18.08 -3.84 14.33
N TYR A 56 -17.52 -5.02 14.01
CA TYR A 56 -18.03 -5.88 12.94
C TYR A 56 -18.91 -7.02 13.47
N GLY A 57 -18.64 -7.49 14.68
CA GLY A 57 -19.41 -8.53 15.36
C GLY A 57 -19.20 -9.95 14.82
N ASP A 58 -19.02 -10.11 13.50
CA ASP A 58 -18.69 -11.39 12.87
C ASP A 58 -17.67 -11.28 11.72
N LYS A 59 -17.09 -12.44 11.38
CA LYS A 59 -16.06 -12.59 10.33
C LYS A 59 -16.55 -12.14 8.96
N THR A 60 -17.82 -12.39 8.63
CA THR A 60 -18.40 -12.03 7.33
C THR A 60 -18.56 -10.52 7.19
N ALA A 61 -19.05 -9.85 8.23
CA ALA A 61 -19.14 -8.40 8.31
C ALA A 61 -17.77 -7.73 8.21
N PHE A 62 -16.76 -8.27 8.92
CA PHE A 62 -15.37 -7.81 8.81
C PHE A 62 -14.85 -7.92 7.37
N ILE A 63 -14.93 -9.11 6.77
CA ILE A 63 -14.45 -9.34 5.39
C ILE A 63 -15.19 -8.45 4.40
N ARG A 64 -16.51 -8.28 4.55
CA ARG A 64 -17.31 -7.42 3.67
C ARG A 64 -16.87 -5.96 3.77
N SER A 65 -16.68 -5.43 4.97
CA SER A 65 -16.21 -4.04 5.14
C SER A 65 -14.81 -3.85 4.57
N PHE A 66 -13.86 -4.74 4.90
CA PHE A 66 -12.48 -4.61 4.44
C PHE A 66 -12.28 -4.85 2.93
N LEU A 67 -13.22 -5.51 2.26
CA LEU A 67 -13.19 -5.63 0.80
C LEU A 67 -13.95 -4.50 0.10
N TYR A 68 -15.18 -4.22 0.50
CA TYR A 68 -16.16 -3.52 -0.34
C TYR A 68 -16.58 -2.13 0.16
N ASP A 69 -16.31 -1.79 1.42
CA ASP A 69 -16.77 -0.53 2.00
C ASP A 69 -15.89 0.66 1.57
N THR A 70 -16.42 1.52 0.71
CA THR A 70 -15.74 2.74 0.25
C THR A 70 -15.66 3.85 1.31
N GLY A 71 -16.31 3.71 2.46
CA GLY A 71 -16.12 4.59 3.62
C GLY A 71 -15.02 4.13 4.59
N ASN A 72 -14.66 2.85 4.54
CA ASN A 72 -13.59 2.30 5.38
C ASN A 72 -12.21 2.55 4.74
N GLN A 73 -11.40 3.42 5.34
CA GLN A 73 -10.09 3.81 4.82
C GLN A 73 -9.07 2.66 4.72
N ASN A 74 -9.34 1.55 5.40
CA ASN A 74 -8.50 0.36 5.38
C ASN A 74 -8.98 -0.69 4.37
N SER A 75 -10.08 -0.42 3.65
CA SER A 75 -10.63 -1.37 2.69
C SER A 75 -9.90 -1.35 1.35
N VAL A 76 -10.04 -2.45 0.61
CA VAL A 76 -9.58 -2.55 -0.77
C VAL A 76 -10.36 -1.57 -1.66
N ALA A 77 -11.69 -1.48 -1.50
CA ALA A 77 -12.53 -0.57 -2.26
C ALA A 77 -12.12 0.90 -2.10
N TYR A 78 -11.95 1.39 -0.87
CA TYR A 78 -11.50 2.75 -0.61
C TYR A 78 -10.14 3.01 -1.28
N SER A 79 -9.19 2.09 -1.10
CA SER A 79 -7.86 2.23 -1.65
C SER A 79 -7.88 2.29 -3.18
N LEU A 80 -8.70 1.47 -3.85
CA LEU A 80 -8.86 1.52 -5.31
C LEU A 80 -9.54 2.81 -5.79
N GLU A 81 -10.55 3.31 -5.06
CA GLU A 81 -11.17 4.61 -5.39
C GLU A 81 -10.15 5.73 -5.33
N ARG A 82 -9.38 5.83 -4.24
CA ARG A 82 -8.35 6.86 -4.09
C ARG A 82 -7.22 6.74 -5.11
N ALA A 83 -6.81 5.51 -5.45
CA ALA A 83 -5.84 5.28 -6.51
C ALA A 83 -6.38 5.75 -7.87
N TYR A 84 -7.64 5.42 -8.18
CA TYR A 84 -8.30 5.82 -9.42
C TYR A 84 -8.48 7.33 -9.52
N ASP A 85 -8.90 8.00 -8.45
CA ASP A 85 -9.03 9.47 -8.38
C ASP A 85 -7.71 10.17 -8.68
N ASN A 86 -6.61 9.68 -8.09
CA ASN A 86 -5.28 10.20 -8.40
C ASN A 86 -4.89 9.88 -9.85
N GLY A 87 -5.16 8.67 -10.32
CA GLY A 87 -4.87 8.24 -11.69
C GLY A 87 -5.63 9.02 -12.77
N ILE A 88 -6.84 9.51 -12.49
CA ILE A 88 -7.59 10.39 -13.41
C ILE A 88 -6.81 11.67 -13.67
N VAL A 89 -6.30 12.29 -12.61
CA VAL A 89 -5.56 13.55 -12.71
C VAL A 89 -4.19 13.34 -13.34
N LEU A 90 -3.56 12.19 -13.06
CA LEU A 90 -2.23 11.84 -13.53
C LEU A 90 -2.20 11.09 -14.86
N ARG A 91 -3.29 11.11 -15.62
CA ARG A 91 -3.47 10.25 -16.81
C ARG A 91 -2.37 10.44 -17.85
N GLU A 92 -1.93 11.69 -18.03
CA GLU A 92 -0.89 12.03 -19.00
C GLU A 92 0.48 11.51 -18.56
N GLU A 93 0.73 11.41 -17.26
CA GLU A 93 1.97 10.88 -16.67
C GLU A 93 1.99 9.36 -16.63
N ILE A 94 0.86 8.72 -16.33
CA ILE A 94 0.79 7.27 -16.09
C ILE A 94 0.31 6.44 -17.28
N SER A 95 -0.21 7.08 -18.34
CA SER A 95 -0.93 6.50 -19.48
C SER A 95 -2.40 6.16 -19.24
N THR A 96 -3.19 6.21 -20.33
CA THR A 96 -4.61 5.78 -20.32
C THR A 96 -4.72 4.28 -20.04
N GLU A 97 -3.77 3.49 -20.54
CA GLU A 97 -3.67 2.06 -20.32
C GLU A 97 -3.51 1.72 -18.83
N ALA A 98 -2.60 2.39 -18.12
CA ALA A 98 -2.44 2.17 -16.67
C ALA A 98 -3.71 2.54 -15.89
N LEU A 99 -4.34 3.67 -16.23
CA LEU A 99 -5.61 4.07 -15.61
C LEU A 99 -6.72 3.03 -15.86
N SER A 100 -6.75 2.40 -17.04
CA SER A 100 -7.74 1.38 -17.37
C SER A 100 -7.63 0.15 -16.44
N PHE A 101 -6.43 -0.24 -16.01
CA PHE A 101 -6.26 -1.32 -15.04
C PHE A 101 -6.84 -0.98 -13.67
N LEU A 102 -6.75 0.27 -13.22
CA LEU A 102 -7.40 0.70 -11.97
C LEU A 102 -8.93 0.65 -12.09
N GLN A 103 -9.48 1.07 -13.23
CA GLN A 103 -10.91 0.94 -13.51
C GLN A 103 -11.35 -0.53 -13.50
N MET A 104 -10.63 -1.40 -14.22
CA MET A 104 -10.92 -2.84 -14.26
C MET A 104 -10.84 -3.48 -12.86
N ALA A 105 -9.88 -3.07 -12.03
CA ALA A 105 -9.76 -3.54 -10.65
C ALA A 105 -11.03 -3.21 -9.84
N LYS A 106 -11.52 -1.96 -9.95
CA LYS A 106 -12.76 -1.53 -9.30
C LYS A 106 -13.96 -2.34 -9.79
N ASP A 107 -14.08 -2.54 -11.10
CA ASP A 107 -15.21 -3.26 -11.70
C ASP A 107 -15.22 -4.74 -11.29
N ILE A 108 -14.04 -5.39 -11.25
CA ILE A 108 -13.92 -6.77 -10.77
C ILE A 108 -14.27 -6.86 -9.28
N LEU A 109 -13.80 -5.94 -8.45
CA LEU A 109 -14.13 -5.93 -7.03
C LEU A 109 -15.64 -5.74 -6.81
N LYS A 110 -16.28 -4.81 -7.53
CA LYS A 110 -17.73 -4.63 -7.46
C LYS A 110 -18.49 -5.88 -7.91
N LYS A 111 -18.01 -6.54 -8.97
CA LYS A 111 -18.59 -7.79 -9.46
C LYS A 111 -18.42 -8.94 -8.45
N SER A 112 -17.30 -9.00 -7.74
CA SER A 112 -17.03 -10.06 -6.76
C SER A 112 -17.94 -10.00 -5.53
N GLU A 113 -18.46 -8.82 -5.18
CA GLU A 113 -19.42 -8.66 -4.09
C GLU A 113 -20.72 -9.46 -4.31
N LEU A 114 -21.11 -9.65 -5.58
CA LEU A 114 -22.32 -10.40 -5.96
C LEU A 114 -22.06 -11.89 -6.14
N SER A 115 -20.80 -12.34 -6.00
CA SER A 115 -20.41 -13.73 -6.20
C SER A 115 -20.79 -14.60 -4.99
N SER A 116 -21.29 -15.80 -5.25
CA SER A 116 -21.46 -16.83 -4.21
C SER A 116 -20.12 -17.39 -3.72
N ASN A 117 -19.05 -17.25 -4.51
CA ASN A 117 -17.69 -17.65 -4.14
C ASN A 117 -16.77 -16.43 -4.23
N THR A 118 -16.69 -15.67 -3.13
CA THR A 118 -15.87 -14.46 -3.00
C THR A 118 -14.41 -14.71 -3.38
N ARG A 119 -13.82 -15.81 -2.88
CA ARG A 119 -12.40 -16.13 -3.10
C ARG A 119 -12.08 -16.29 -4.58
N LEU A 120 -12.86 -17.11 -5.30
CA LEU A 120 -12.66 -17.35 -6.72
C LEU A 120 -12.84 -16.07 -7.54
N SER A 121 -13.86 -15.27 -7.21
CA SER A 121 -14.14 -14.02 -7.91
C SER A 121 -13.08 -12.92 -7.71
N LEU A 122 -12.25 -13.03 -6.67
CA LEU A 122 -11.16 -12.09 -6.39
C LEU A 122 -9.83 -12.46 -7.04
N LEU A 123 -9.68 -13.66 -7.63
CA LEU A 123 -8.43 -14.04 -8.31
C LEU A 123 -8.03 -13.06 -9.42
N PRO A 124 -8.94 -12.65 -10.34
CA PRO A 124 -8.58 -11.72 -11.41
C PRO A 124 -8.16 -10.35 -10.90
N LEU A 125 -8.65 -9.92 -9.74
CA LEU A 125 -8.31 -8.62 -9.17
C LEU A 125 -6.80 -8.51 -8.90
N LYS A 126 -6.19 -9.58 -8.38
CA LYS A 126 -4.75 -9.59 -8.10
C LYS A 126 -3.93 -9.51 -9.39
N ASP A 127 -4.35 -10.23 -10.42
CA ASP A 127 -3.67 -10.22 -11.72
C ASP A 127 -3.76 -8.83 -12.38
N ILE A 128 -4.93 -8.19 -12.30
CA ILE A 128 -5.12 -6.82 -12.79
C ILE A 128 -4.20 -5.84 -12.06
N LEU A 129 -4.04 -5.97 -10.74
CA LEU A 129 -3.10 -5.13 -9.99
C LEU A 129 -1.64 -5.37 -10.38
N TYR A 130 -1.25 -6.61 -10.71
CA TYR A 130 0.06 -6.87 -11.29
C TYR A 130 0.21 -6.24 -12.67
N SER A 131 -0.82 -6.34 -13.53
CA SER A 131 -0.83 -5.69 -14.84
C SER A 131 -0.74 -4.17 -14.75
N PHE A 132 -1.40 -3.55 -13.76
CA PHE A 132 -1.22 -2.12 -13.46
C PHE A 132 0.25 -1.80 -13.19
N TRP A 133 0.92 -2.53 -12.30
CA TRP A 133 2.33 -2.28 -12.00
C TRP A 133 3.25 -2.53 -13.18
N GLY A 134 3.00 -3.58 -13.97
CA GLY A 134 3.75 -3.86 -15.20
C GLY A 134 3.59 -2.73 -16.22
N CYS A 135 2.36 -2.25 -16.40
CA CYS A 135 2.03 -1.14 -17.29
C CYS A 135 2.75 0.16 -16.87
N ILE A 136 2.72 0.49 -15.57
CA ILE A 136 3.46 1.66 -15.04
C ILE A 136 4.97 1.52 -15.32
N MET A 137 5.56 0.34 -15.15
CA MET A 137 6.98 0.13 -15.41
C MET A 137 7.37 0.26 -16.88
N ASP A 138 6.45 -0.04 -17.80
CA ASP A 138 6.70 -0.01 -19.25
C ASP A 138 6.45 1.39 -19.86
N ASN A 139 5.43 2.09 -19.35
CA ASN A 139 4.91 3.32 -19.96
C ASN A 139 5.37 4.62 -19.27
N VAL A 140 5.83 4.59 -18.02
CA VAL A 140 6.30 5.78 -17.31
C VAL A 140 7.79 5.99 -17.55
N TYR A 141 8.13 6.87 -18.49
CA TYR A 141 9.51 7.18 -18.87
C TYR A 141 10.16 8.28 -18.02
N ASP A 142 9.36 9.16 -17.43
CA ASP A 142 9.88 10.22 -16.56
C ASP A 142 10.37 9.61 -15.24
N GLU A 143 11.68 9.68 -15.00
CA GLU A 143 12.31 9.11 -13.81
C GLU A 143 11.79 9.74 -12.51
N GLU A 144 11.47 11.04 -12.49
CA GLU A 144 10.95 11.71 -11.29
C GLU A 144 9.55 11.18 -10.95
N VAL A 145 8.68 11.09 -11.96
CA VAL A 145 7.33 10.51 -11.84
C VAL A 145 7.41 9.08 -11.33
N TRP A 146 8.25 8.27 -11.96
CA TRP A 146 8.44 6.88 -11.60
C TRP A 146 8.98 6.73 -10.17
N ASN A 147 9.99 7.51 -9.78
CA ASN A 147 10.57 7.46 -8.44
C ASN A 147 9.55 7.82 -7.36
N LEU A 148 8.68 8.81 -7.60
CA LEU A 148 7.61 9.19 -6.66
C LEU A 148 6.59 8.07 -6.46
N ILE A 149 6.08 7.48 -7.56
CA ILE A 149 5.11 6.36 -7.50
C ILE A 149 5.72 5.18 -6.74
N PHE A 150 6.94 4.77 -7.10
CA PHE A 150 7.58 3.60 -6.48
C PHE A 150 8.09 3.86 -5.07
N CYS A 151 8.39 5.11 -4.71
CA CYS A 151 8.63 5.50 -3.32
C CYS A 151 7.36 5.32 -2.48
N GLY A 152 6.22 5.83 -2.96
CA GLY A 152 4.92 5.63 -2.30
C GLY A 152 4.58 4.15 -2.12
N LYS A 153 4.72 3.36 -3.18
CA LYS A 153 4.55 1.89 -3.13
C LYS A 153 5.43 1.25 -2.06
N SER A 154 6.73 1.54 -2.07
CA SER A 154 7.67 0.90 -1.15
C SER A 154 7.39 1.31 0.30
N MET A 155 7.05 2.58 0.55
CA MET A 155 6.68 3.07 1.88
C MET A 155 5.47 2.31 2.40
N GLU A 156 4.39 2.25 1.62
CA GLU A 156 3.16 1.59 2.04
C GLU A 156 3.40 0.10 2.35
N ARG A 157 4.20 -0.58 1.52
CA ARG A 157 4.50 -1.99 1.74
C ARG A 157 5.27 -2.23 3.03
N VAL A 158 6.32 -1.44 3.30
CA VAL A 158 7.06 -1.53 4.56
C VAL A 158 6.12 -1.27 5.75
N ALA A 159 5.30 -0.23 5.67
CA ALA A 159 4.34 0.09 6.74
C ALA A 159 3.35 -1.05 7.01
N LEU A 160 2.79 -1.67 5.97
CA LEU A 160 1.88 -2.81 6.10
C LEU A 160 2.60 -4.05 6.63
N TYR A 161 3.84 -4.29 6.22
CA TYR A 161 4.62 -5.44 6.68
C TYR A 161 5.00 -5.32 8.15
N LEU A 162 5.36 -4.12 8.62
CA LEU A 162 5.61 -3.86 10.04
C LEU A 162 4.34 -4.09 10.86
N ARG A 163 3.20 -3.49 10.47
CA ARG A 163 1.91 -3.65 11.17
C ARG A 163 1.48 -5.11 11.25
N LEU A 164 1.52 -5.81 10.12
CA LEU A 164 1.09 -7.22 10.01
C LEU A 164 2.13 -8.21 10.55
N LYS A 165 3.25 -7.74 11.10
CA LYS A 165 4.35 -8.56 11.62
C LYS A 165 4.78 -9.63 10.61
N ALA A 166 5.03 -9.19 9.38
CA ALA A 166 5.58 -10.02 8.32
C ALA A 166 6.95 -10.59 8.73
N ASP A 167 7.45 -11.56 7.97
CA ASP A 167 8.78 -12.11 8.22
C ASP A 167 9.85 -11.03 8.08
N PHE A 168 10.85 -11.07 8.97
CA PHE A 168 11.90 -10.05 9.03
C PHE A 168 12.67 -9.93 7.71
N SER A 169 12.92 -11.06 7.03
CA SER A 169 13.57 -11.06 5.71
C SER A 169 12.77 -10.25 4.69
N GLY A 170 11.45 -10.42 4.64
CA GLY A 170 10.54 -9.64 3.80
C GLY A 170 10.52 -8.16 4.16
N ILE A 171 10.47 -7.83 5.45
CA ILE A 171 10.54 -6.44 5.93
C ILE A 171 11.85 -5.78 5.49
N ASN A 172 12.99 -6.42 5.78
CA ASN A 172 14.32 -5.91 5.45
C ASN A 172 14.51 -5.74 3.93
N GLN A 173 14.03 -6.68 3.12
CA GLN A 173 14.09 -6.56 1.66
C GLN A 173 13.28 -5.37 1.13
N GLU A 174 12.06 -5.18 1.61
CA GLU A 174 11.22 -4.04 1.18
C GLU A 174 11.77 -2.71 1.70
N PHE A 175 12.32 -2.69 2.92
CA PHE A 175 12.98 -1.51 3.47
C PHE A 175 14.23 -1.13 2.66
N ASN A 176 15.05 -2.10 2.26
CA ASN A 176 16.19 -1.85 1.38
C ASN A 176 15.77 -1.28 0.01
N LYS A 177 14.63 -1.70 -0.54
CA LYS A 177 14.06 -1.10 -1.76
C LYS A 177 13.63 0.34 -1.51
N LEU A 178 12.96 0.62 -0.39
CA LEU A 178 12.60 1.98 0.01
C LEU A 178 13.85 2.88 0.10
N CYS A 179 14.89 2.47 0.83
CA CYS A 179 16.15 3.21 0.95
C CYS A 179 16.79 3.56 -0.40
N ARG A 180 16.73 2.65 -1.38
CA ARG A 180 17.22 2.93 -2.74
C ARG A 180 16.37 3.98 -3.44
N ARG A 181 15.05 3.94 -3.29
CA ARG A 181 14.11 4.91 -3.90
C ARG A 181 14.23 6.31 -3.30
N LEU A 182 14.39 6.41 -1.98
CA LEU A 182 14.52 7.70 -1.28
C LEU A 182 15.70 8.55 -1.83
N ARG A 183 16.76 7.91 -2.33
CA ARG A 183 17.91 8.61 -2.93
C ARG A 183 17.58 9.36 -4.23
N PHE A 184 16.52 8.95 -4.92
CA PHE A 184 16.11 9.51 -6.21
C PHE A 184 14.81 10.30 -6.13
N VAL A 185 14.28 10.55 -4.92
CA VAL A 185 13.12 11.42 -4.75
C VAL A 185 13.54 12.87 -5.08
N PRO A 186 12.81 13.58 -5.95
CA PRO A 186 13.21 14.93 -6.36
C PRO A 186 13.17 15.92 -5.19
N LYS A 187 14.21 16.75 -5.06
CA LYS A 187 14.37 17.70 -3.93
C LYS A 187 13.29 18.79 -3.86
N GLY A 188 12.59 19.05 -4.96
CA GLY A 188 11.50 20.03 -5.05
C GLY A 188 10.15 19.53 -4.53
N THR A 189 10.09 18.30 -4.00
CA THR A 189 8.88 17.64 -3.51
C THR A 189 8.82 17.71 -1.98
N PRO A 190 7.64 17.51 -1.37
CA PRO A 190 7.51 17.47 0.09
C PRO A 190 8.14 16.21 0.73
N TYR A 191 8.64 15.27 -0.07
CA TYR A 191 9.13 13.97 0.38
C TYR A 191 10.62 13.99 0.72
N ARG A 192 11.05 15.00 1.49
CA ARG A 192 12.41 15.10 2.01
C ARG A 192 12.56 14.23 3.23
N CYS A 193 13.57 13.37 3.23
CA CYS A 193 13.80 12.43 4.32
C CYS A 193 14.35 13.16 5.54
N ASN A 194 13.71 12.98 6.68
CA ASN A 194 14.30 13.28 7.97
C ASN A 194 15.40 12.25 8.26
N GLN A 195 16.65 12.71 8.31
CA GLN A 195 17.82 11.85 8.49
C GLN A 195 17.83 11.14 9.84
N GLU A 196 17.29 11.75 10.90
CA GLU A 196 17.21 11.14 12.23
C GLU A 196 16.34 9.87 12.20
N TYR A 197 15.11 10.00 11.67
CA TYR A 197 14.20 8.86 11.56
C TYR A 197 14.69 7.80 10.58
N LEU A 198 15.37 8.21 9.49
CA LEU A 198 15.97 7.26 8.57
C LEU A 198 17.12 6.47 9.22
N CYS A 199 18.00 7.13 9.98
CA CYS A 199 19.07 6.44 10.72
C CYS A 199 18.49 5.47 11.75
N ASN A 200 17.49 5.89 12.53
CA ASN A 200 16.82 5.01 13.49
C ASN A 200 16.22 3.77 12.82
N LEU A 201 15.57 3.93 11.66
CA LEU A 201 15.04 2.80 10.89
C LEU A 201 16.15 1.85 10.40
N VAL A 202 17.26 2.41 9.92
CA VAL A 202 18.40 1.60 9.46
C VAL A 202 18.98 0.78 10.61
N GLU A 203 19.16 1.38 11.78
CA GLU A 203 19.65 0.68 12.97
C GLU A 203 18.69 -0.42 13.43
N ILE A 204 17.39 -0.13 13.54
CA ILE A 204 16.39 -1.11 14.02
C ILE A 204 16.20 -2.26 13.02
N LEU A 205 16.27 -1.98 11.71
CA LEU A 205 16.02 -2.98 10.67
C LEU A 205 17.28 -3.66 10.14
N GLU A 206 18.45 -3.39 10.73
CA GLU A 206 19.70 -4.08 10.41
C GLU A 206 19.70 -5.53 10.93
N ASP A 207 19.17 -5.75 12.14
CA ASP A 207 19.14 -7.06 12.81
C ASP A 207 17.74 -7.44 13.30
N GLU A 208 17.44 -8.74 13.25
CA GLU A 208 16.12 -9.27 13.66
C GLU A 208 15.88 -9.10 15.16
N THR A 209 16.95 -9.16 15.98
CA THR A 209 16.87 -9.01 17.43
C THR A 209 16.48 -7.58 17.79
N GLU A 210 17.16 -6.60 17.18
CA GLU A 210 16.86 -5.18 17.35
C GLU A 210 15.43 -4.85 16.92
N TYR A 211 15.00 -5.36 15.76
CA TYR A 211 13.63 -5.20 15.31
C TYR A 211 12.60 -5.76 16.30
N LYS A 212 12.84 -6.93 16.90
CA LYS A 212 11.91 -7.51 17.88
C LYS A 212 11.77 -6.67 19.14
N ILE A 213 12.85 -6.01 19.57
CA ILE A 213 12.85 -5.14 20.76
C ILE A 213 12.20 -3.80 20.44
N HIS A 214 12.46 -3.25 19.25
CA HIS A 214 12.13 -1.87 18.88
C HIS A 214 11.09 -1.74 17.76
N SER A 215 10.25 -2.76 17.56
CA SER A 215 9.24 -2.80 16.47
C SER A 215 8.27 -1.60 16.46
N GLU A 216 7.84 -1.14 17.63
CA GLU A 216 6.99 0.05 17.76
C GLU A 216 7.74 1.33 17.33
N ASN A 217 9.01 1.47 17.71
CA ASN A 217 9.86 2.59 17.31
C ASN A 217 10.17 2.58 15.81
N ALA A 218 10.26 1.40 15.18
CA ALA A 218 10.39 1.29 13.73
C ALA A 218 9.14 1.84 13.04
N MET A 219 7.95 1.48 13.52
CA MET A 219 6.71 2.01 12.96
C MET A 219 6.63 3.53 13.13
N TYR A 220 6.93 4.04 14.34
CA TYR A 220 6.95 5.47 14.61
C TYR A 220 7.92 6.25 13.71
N SER A 221 9.15 5.74 13.54
CA SER A 221 10.16 6.36 12.69
C SER A 221 9.74 6.37 11.22
N LEU A 222 9.07 5.31 10.75
CA LEU A 222 8.54 5.26 9.38
C LEU A 222 7.43 6.29 9.14
N GLU A 223 6.54 6.50 10.11
CA GLU A 223 5.45 7.49 10.01
C GLU A 223 5.97 8.93 9.97
N HIS A 224 7.13 9.20 10.58
CA HIS A 224 7.79 10.50 10.62
C HIS A 224 8.97 10.62 9.63
N LEU A 225 9.09 9.68 8.68
CA LEU A 225 10.23 9.61 7.77
C LEU A 225 10.41 10.87 6.93
N PHE A 226 9.33 11.57 6.60
CA PHE A 226 9.41 12.81 5.81
C PHE A 226 9.32 14.04 6.72
N GLU A 227 10.07 15.08 6.36
CA GLU A 227 10.04 16.38 7.03
C GLU A 227 8.61 16.95 6.98
N VAL A 228 8.08 17.38 8.13
CA VAL A 228 6.84 18.15 8.16
C VAL A 228 7.19 19.54 7.62
N ASN A 229 6.65 19.91 6.46
CA ASN A 229 6.82 21.26 5.94
C ASN A 229 6.30 22.26 6.98
N ALA A 230 7.20 23.07 7.53
CA ALA A 230 6.88 24.23 8.37
C ALA A 230 6.26 25.35 7.52
#